data_AF-A0A329UJZ0-F1
#
_entry.id   AF-A0A329UJZ0-F1
#
_cell.length_a   1.000
_cell.length_b   1.000
_cell.length_c   1.000
_cell.angle_alpha   90.00
_cell.angle_beta   90.00
_cell.angle_gamma   90.00
#
_symmetry.space_group_name_H-M   'P 1'
#
loop_
_entity.id
_entity.type
_entity.pdbx_description
1 polymer ?
#
loop_
_entity_poly.entity_id
_entity_poly.type
_entity_poly.pdbx_seq_one_letter_code
_entity_poly.pdbx_strand_id
1 'polypeptide(L)'
;MKKKMSLEDELDVTRTSVAELTGWCITIALHELFGIGRERLNRVNNRQRMLAEQSMAVMMQPNERGMPSTEKARRMRAEALPESVPREFRVPALRAARNRREQQLKIVGDRAATMAWQLHARACMEVLGFGPDRLNRLYDEMRHNYDQMNTWGKEDGIDVAMERMRKCACDALKTDDIVVEDVEDSKELAAQRQHYHAQEVEFLKRAALAATGRKSCAKVLNVFDASAMDRKMAAVRDAAVGEAFRRRV
;
A
#
# COMPACT_ATOMS: atom_id res chain seq x y z
N MET A 1 29.53 9.22 -8.30
CA MET A 1 28.30 9.40 -9.11
C MET A 1 27.16 8.67 -8.42
N LYS A 2 26.14 9.36 -7.90
CA LYS A 2 24.96 8.72 -7.28
C LYS A 2 24.26 7.86 -8.35
N LYS A 3 24.00 6.57 -8.09
CA LYS A 3 23.34 5.67 -9.05
C LYS A 3 21.87 6.06 -9.12
N LYS A 4 21.38 6.45 -10.30
CA LYS A 4 19.94 6.71 -10.51
C LYS A 4 19.14 5.46 -10.15
N MET A 5 18.14 5.65 -9.29
CA MET A 5 17.18 4.64 -8.87
C MET A 5 16.49 4.01 -10.09
N SER A 6 16.29 2.69 -10.10
CA SER A 6 15.60 2.02 -11.20
C SER A 6 14.11 2.36 -11.18
N LEU A 7 13.42 2.21 -12.31
CA LEU A 7 11.97 2.39 -12.37
C LEU A 7 11.24 1.46 -11.39
N GLU A 8 11.75 0.25 -11.22
CA GLU A 8 11.19 -0.73 -10.30
C GLU A 8 11.28 -0.25 -8.84
N ASP A 9 12.44 0.29 -8.47
CA ASP A 9 12.69 0.85 -7.14
C ASP A 9 11.75 2.03 -6.88
N GLU A 10 11.60 2.93 -7.86
CA GLU A 10 10.67 4.06 -7.75
C GLU A 10 9.21 3.63 -7.58
N LEU A 11 8.79 2.57 -8.26
CA LEU A 11 7.43 2.04 -8.11
C LEU A 11 7.20 1.46 -6.72
N ASP A 12 8.22 0.84 -6.12
CA ASP A 12 8.13 0.30 -4.76
C ASP A 12 8.13 1.40 -3.70
N VAL A 13 9.05 2.39 -3.81
CA VAL A 13 9.04 3.60 -2.96
C VAL A 13 7.66 4.27 -3.04
N THR A 14 7.18 4.54 -4.25
CA THR A 14 5.89 5.20 -4.47
C THR A 14 4.75 4.43 -3.81
N ARG A 15 4.77 3.09 -3.87
CA ARG A 15 3.73 2.26 -3.25
C ARG A 15 3.72 2.42 -1.73
N THR A 16 4.89 2.37 -1.09
CA THR A 16 5.01 2.48 0.37
C THR A 16 4.71 3.90 0.83
N SER A 17 5.40 4.91 0.28
CA SER A 17 5.27 6.30 0.71
C SER A 17 3.85 6.84 0.52
N VAL A 18 3.17 6.50 -0.59
CA VAL A 18 1.78 6.93 -0.82
C VAL A 18 0.81 6.24 0.15
N ALA A 19 1.01 4.96 0.47
CA ALA A 19 0.16 4.27 1.44
C ALA A 19 0.30 4.87 2.83
N GLU A 20 1.53 5.17 3.27
CA GLU A 20 1.82 5.79 4.56
C GLU A 20 1.25 7.20 4.66
N LEU A 21 1.49 8.04 3.65
CA LEU A 21 0.97 9.39 3.59
C LEU A 21 -0.56 9.41 3.60
N THR A 22 -1.21 8.49 2.87
CA THR A 22 -2.67 8.32 2.94
C THR A 22 -3.11 7.95 4.36
N GLY A 23 -2.37 7.08 5.05
CA GLY A 23 -2.61 6.75 6.45
C GLY A 23 -2.49 7.95 7.40
N TRP A 24 -1.52 8.84 7.17
CA TRP A 24 -1.38 10.08 7.93
C TRP A 24 -2.55 11.03 7.67
N CYS A 25 -2.94 11.25 6.41
CA CYS A 25 -4.11 12.07 6.07
C CYS A 25 -5.37 11.58 6.79
N ILE A 26 -5.56 10.26 6.89
CA ILE A 26 -6.70 9.65 7.61
C ILE A 26 -6.57 9.87 9.12
N THR A 27 -5.39 9.63 9.68
CA THR A 27 -5.14 9.77 11.13
C THR A 27 -5.38 11.21 11.59
N ILE A 28 -4.88 12.18 10.84
CA ILE A 28 -5.09 13.60 11.08
C ILE A 28 -6.57 13.95 10.96
N ALA A 29 -7.24 13.53 9.88
CA ALA A 29 -8.67 13.78 9.70
C ALA A 29 -9.52 13.15 10.84
N LEU A 30 -9.19 11.94 11.28
CA LEU A 30 -9.85 11.30 12.43
C LEU A 30 -9.68 12.13 13.70
N HIS A 31 -8.49 12.70 13.90
CA HIS A 31 -8.21 13.52 15.06
C HIS A 31 -8.94 14.86 15.00
N GLU A 32 -8.77 15.61 13.92
CA GLU A 32 -9.23 16.99 13.79
C GLU A 32 -10.75 17.08 13.59
N LEU A 33 -11.31 16.26 12.70
CA LEU A 33 -12.74 16.32 12.36
C LEU A 33 -13.62 15.63 13.42
N PHE A 34 -13.13 14.56 14.04
CA PHE A 34 -13.94 13.71 14.93
C PHE A 34 -13.44 13.67 16.38
N GLY A 35 -12.36 14.38 16.71
CA GLY A 35 -11.80 14.42 18.08
C GLY A 35 -11.31 13.06 18.57
N ILE A 36 -10.90 12.15 17.66
CA ILE A 36 -10.46 10.81 18.03
C ILE A 36 -9.08 10.92 18.70
N GLY A 37 -9.01 10.55 19.98
CA GLY A 37 -7.75 10.55 20.73
C GLY A 37 -6.84 9.36 20.43
N ARG A 38 -5.56 9.52 20.80
CA ARG A 38 -4.45 8.55 20.61
C ARG A 38 -4.83 7.08 20.78
N GLU A 39 -5.43 6.70 21.90
CA GLU A 39 -5.75 5.28 22.18
C GLU A 39 -6.69 4.69 21.13
N ARG A 40 -7.71 5.45 20.72
CA ARG A 40 -8.66 5.02 19.70
C ARG A 40 -8.03 5.01 18.31
N LEU A 41 -7.20 6.01 17.98
CA LEU A 41 -6.41 6.02 16.74
C LEU A 41 -5.50 4.79 16.66
N ASN A 42 -4.80 4.45 17.74
CA ASN A 42 -3.96 3.27 17.81
C ASN A 42 -4.76 1.97 17.60
N ARG A 43 -5.97 1.87 18.15
CA ARG A 43 -6.86 0.71 17.87
C ARG A 43 -7.27 0.63 16.40
N VAL A 44 -7.57 1.77 15.76
CA VAL A 44 -7.87 1.82 14.32
C VAL A 44 -6.66 1.37 13.51
N ASN A 45 -5.48 1.92 13.79
CA ASN A 45 -4.24 1.58 13.07
C ASN A 45 -3.85 0.10 13.27
N ASN A 46 -4.01 -0.44 14.49
CA ASN A 46 -3.83 -1.87 14.75
C ASN A 46 -4.81 -2.72 13.94
N ARG A 47 -6.08 -2.31 13.88
CA ARG A 47 -7.08 -3.04 13.12
C ARG A 47 -6.84 -2.97 11.62
N GLN A 48 -6.42 -1.80 11.11
CA GLN A 48 -6.01 -1.64 9.72
C GLN A 48 -4.86 -2.59 9.36
N ARG A 49 -3.84 -2.72 10.21
CA ARG A 49 -2.72 -3.66 10.00
C ARG A 49 -3.20 -5.11 9.93
N MET A 50 -4.06 -5.53 10.85
CA MET A 50 -4.67 -6.87 10.80
C MET A 50 -5.49 -7.10 9.52
N LEU A 51 -6.25 -6.10 9.06
CA LEU A 51 -6.99 -6.18 7.80
C LEU A 51 -6.05 -6.24 6.59
N ALA A 52 -4.91 -5.56 6.64
CA ALA A 52 -3.87 -5.61 5.61
C ALA A 52 -3.28 -7.03 5.50
N GLU A 53 -2.95 -7.66 6.64
CA GLU A 53 -2.48 -9.05 6.71
C GLU A 53 -3.51 -10.03 6.16
N GLN A 54 -4.79 -9.87 6.52
CA GLN A 54 -5.89 -10.69 5.97
C GLN A 54 -6.02 -10.52 4.46
N SER A 55 -5.95 -9.28 3.96
CA SER A 55 -5.96 -9.01 2.53
C SER A 55 -4.76 -9.63 1.82
N MET A 56 -3.58 -9.61 2.44
CA MET A 56 -2.38 -10.23 1.89
C MET A 56 -2.54 -11.76 1.86
N ALA A 57 -3.09 -12.37 2.91
CA ALA A 57 -3.36 -13.80 2.93
C ALA A 57 -4.30 -14.23 1.80
N VAL A 58 -5.34 -13.46 1.48
CA VAL A 58 -6.23 -13.73 0.33
C VAL A 58 -5.51 -13.54 -1.00
N MET A 59 -4.71 -12.47 -1.14
CA MET A 59 -3.94 -12.21 -2.35
C MET A 59 -3.01 -13.38 -2.66
N MET A 60 -2.43 -13.99 -1.63
CA MET A 60 -1.44 -15.03 -1.79
C MET A 60 -2.04 -16.44 -1.95
N GLN A 61 -3.38 -16.58 -1.93
CA GLN A 61 -4.02 -17.83 -2.33
C GLN A 61 -3.85 -18.04 -3.85
N PRO A 62 -3.45 -19.25 -4.30
CA PRO A 62 -3.37 -19.54 -5.72
C PRO A 62 -4.77 -19.53 -6.34
N ASN A 63 -4.92 -18.83 -7.46
CA ASN A 63 -6.10 -18.92 -8.30
C ASN A 63 -6.09 -20.21 -9.14
N GLU A 64 -7.09 -20.39 -10.01
CA GLU A 64 -7.21 -21.56 -10.90
C GLU A 64 -5.98 -21.78 -11.81
N ARG A 65 -5.15 -20.75 -12.03
CA ARG A 65 -3.92 -20.79 -12.81
C ARG A 65 -2.65 -20.92 -11.95
N GLY A 66 -2.79 -21.14 -10.65
CA GLY A 66 -1.67 -21.20 -9.70
C GLY A 66 -1.02 -19.86 -9.38
N MET A 67 -1.65 -18.74 -9.75
CA MET A 67 -1.12 -17.38 -9.60
C MET A 67 -1.72 -16.67 -8.38
N PRO A 68 -1.04 -15.68 -7.78
CA PRO A 68 -1.61 -14.88 -6.70
C PRO A 68 -2.97 -14.24 -7.08
N SER A 69 -3.95 -14.39 -6.20
CA SER A 69 -5.33 -13.90 -6.34
C SER A 69 -5.47 -12.39 -6.02
N THR A 70 -4.70 -11.55 -6.70
CA THR A 70 -4.67 -10.08 -6.49
C THR A 70 -6.06 -9.42 -6.63
N GLU A 71 -6.82 -9.79 -7.66
CA GLU A 71 -8.16 -9.23 -7.90
C GLU A 71 -9.17 -9.69 -6.84
N LYS A 72 -9.05 -10.93 -6.34
CA LYS A 72 -9.90 -11.43 -5.25
C LYS A 72 -9.70 -10.59 -3.98
N ALA A 73 -8.44 -10.32 -3.62
CA ALA A 73 -8.12 -9.48 -2.47
C ALA A 73 -8.62 -8.03 -2.65
N ARG A 74 -8.45 -7.46 -3.86
CA ARG A 74 -8.98 -6.13 -4.18
C ARG A 74 -10.50 -6.07 -4.03
N ARG A 75 -11.21 -7.03 -4.61
CA ARG A 75 -12.67 -7.10 -4.54
C ARG A 75 -13.16 -7.27 -3.11
N MET A 76 -12.55 -8.17 -2.34
CA MET A 76 -12.85 -8.37 -0.91
C MET A 76 -12.80 -7.06 -0.13
N ARG A 77 -11.75 -6.23 -0.33
CA ARG A 77 -11.65 -4.93 0.36
C ARG A 77 -12.70 -3.94 -0.12
N ALA A 78 -12.96 -3.89 -1.42
CA ALA A 78 -13.92 -2.96 -2.00
C ALA A 78 -15.37 -3.26 -1.59
N GLU A 79 -15.74 -4.55 -1.51
CA GLU A 79 -17.07 -5.02 -1.11
C GLU A 79 -17.31 -4.94 0.41
N ALA A 80 -16.24 -4.83 1.20
CA ALA A 80 -16.35 -4.66 2.66
C ALA A 80 -16.87 -3.27 3.07
N LEU A 81 -16.93 -2.32 2.12
CA LEU A 81 -17.43 -0.97 2.33
C LEU A 81 -18.88 -0.83 1.82
N PRO A 82 -19.72 0.00 2.48
CA PRO A 82 -21.05 0.35 1.98
C PRO A 82 -20.99 0.93 0.57
N GLU A 83 -22.03 0.69 -0.24
CA GLU A 83 -22.06 1.11 -1.64
C GLU A 83 -21.98 2.63 -1.83
N SER A 84 -22.54 3.40 -0.90
CA SER A 84 -22.50 4.87 -0.92
C SER A 84 -21.17 5.48 -0.48
N VAL A 85 -20.18 4.66 -0.10
CA VAL A 85 -18.85 5.10 0.31
C VAL A 85 -17.87 4.90 -0.85
N PRO A 86 -17.07 5.92 -1.22
CA PRO A 86 -16.06 5.79 -2.26
C PRO A 86 -15.15 4.57 -2.04
N ARG A 87 -15.04 3.70 -3.04
CA ARG A 87 -14.19 2.49 -2.95
C ARG A 87 -12.78 2.73 -3.46
N GLU A 88 -12.60 3.77 -4.26
CA GLU A 88 -11.31 4.14 -4.84
C GLU A 88 -10.90 5.51 -4.30
N PHE A 89 -9.61 5.67 -4.01
CA PHE A 89 -9.03 6.96 -3.69
C PHE A 89 -7.97 7.30 -4.75
N ARG A 90 -8.16 8.44 -5.41
CA ARG A 90 -7.25 8.96 -6.42
C ARG A 90 -6.44 10.07 -5.78
N VAL A 91 -5.13 9.84 -5.66
CA VAL A 91 -4.22 10.80 -5.04
C VAL A 91 -4.29 12.11 -5.83
N PRO A 92 -4.63 13.23 -5.18
CA PRO A 92 -4.59 14.52 -5.84
C PRO A 92 -3.18 14.85 -6.32
N ALA A 93 -3.07 15.41 -7.52
CA ALA A 93 -1.79 15.74 -8.13
C ALA A 93 -1.80 17.20 -8.60
N LEU A 94 -0.72 17.93 -8.30
CA LEU A 94 -0.53 19.32 -8.73
C LEU A 94 -0.50 19.50 -10.25
N ARG A 95 -0.13 18.45 -10.98
CA ARG A 95 -0.10 18.44 -12.45
C ARG A 95 -0.39 17.06 -13.00
N ALA A 96 -0.83 17.03 -14.26
CA ALA A 96 -0.96 15.80 -15.01
C ALA A 96 0.42 15.11 -15.23
N ALA A 97 0.40 13.78 -15.25
CA ALA A 97 1.54 12.96 -15.64
C ALA A 97 1.84 13.13 -17.14
N ARG A 98 3.07 13.51 -17.47
CA ARG A 98 3.48 13.91 -18.83
C ARG A 98 4.15 12.81 -19.63
N ASN A 99 4.71 11.80 -18.96
CA ASN A 99 5.43 10.70 -19.60
C ASN A 99 5.00 9.34 -19.04
N ARG A 100 5.37 8.27 -19.73
CA ARG A 100 5.01 6.89 -19.37
C ARG A 100 5.44 6.52 -17.95
N ARG A 101 6.62 7.00 -17.51
CA ARG A 101 7.16 6.77 -16.17
C ARG A 101 6.28 7.40 -15.10
N GLU A 102 5.96 8.69 -15.24
CA GLU A 102 5.05 9.41 -14.33
C GLU A 102 3.65 8.80 -14.30
N GLN A 103 3.16 8.31 -15.45
CA GLN A 103 1.87 7.60 -15.51
C GLN A 103 1.90 6.29 -14.71
N GLN A 104 2.99 5.52 -14.80
CA GLN A 104 3.15 4.29 -14.02
C GLN A 104 3.22 4.57 -12.51
N LEU A 105 3.97 5.59 -12.11
CA LEU A 105 4.04 6.04 -10.71
C LEU A 105 2.66 6.48 -10.21
N LYS A 106 1.91 7.25 -11.01
CA LYS A 106 0.54 7.66 -10.67
C LYS A 106 -0.41 6.47 -10.48
N ILE A 107 -0.34 5.48 -11.37
CA ILE A 107 -1.17 4.27 -11.29
C ILE A 107 -0.84 3.47 -10.03
N VAL A 108 0.45 3.30 -9.71
CA VAL A 108 0.87 2.56 -8.51
C VAL A 108 0.50 3.33 -7.24
N GLY A 109 0.71 4.65 -7.23
CA GLY A 109 0.30 5.53 -6.14
C GLY A 109 -1.20 5.44 -5.86
N ASP A 110 -2.05 5.60 -6.88
CA ASP A 110 -3.51 5.51 -6.71
C ASP A 110 -3.96 4.14 -6.18
N ARG A 111 -3.31 3.06 -6.63
CA ARG A 111 -3.61 1.71 -6.13
C ARG A 111 -3.22 1.55 -4.67
N ALA A 112 -2.07 2.08 -4.27
CA ALA A 112 -1.61 2.05 -2.88
C ALA A 112 -2.52 2.87 -1.97
N ALA A 113 -2.86 4.09 -2.39
CA ALA A 113 -3.74 5.00 -1.67
C ALA A 113 -5.16 4.44 -1.53
N THR A 114 -5.70 3.85 -2.60
CA THR A 114 -6.98 3.15 -2.58
C THR A 114 -6.98 2.00 -1.56
N MET A 115 -5.92 1.18 -1.54
CA MET A 115 -5.82 0.09 -0.57
C MET A 115 -5.76 0.63 0.87
N ALA A 116 -4.94 1.65 1.12
CA ALA A 116 -4.84 2.28 2.44
C ALA A 116 -6.19 2.84 2.91
N TRP A 117 -6.91 3.54 2.03
CA TRP A 117 -8.27 4.02 2.29
C TRP A 117 -9.23 2.88 2.65
N GLN A 118 -9.32 1.84 1.81
CA GLN A 118 -10.27 0.74 2.04
C GLN A 118 -10.05 0.05 3.40
N LEU A 119 -8.78 -0.21 3.75
CA LEU A 119 -8.43 -0.87 4.99
C LEU A 119 -8.72 0.01 6.21
N HIS A 120 -8.42 1.31 6.14
CA HIS A 120 -8.73 2.25 7.22
C HIS A 120 -10.23 2.51 7.36
N ALA A 121 -10.96 2.68 6.26
CA ALA A 121 -12.41 2.85 6.27
C ALA A 121 -13.08 1.65 6.94
N ARG A 122 -12.64 0.43 6.59
CA ARG A 122 -13.10 -0.80 7.24
C ARG A 122 -12.73 -0.85 8.72
N ALA A 123 -11.52 -0.44 9.09
CA ALA A 123 -11.11 -0.36 10.49
C ALA A 123 -11.96 0.66 11.28
N CYS A 124 -12.31 1.81 10.69
CA CYS A 124 -13.17 2.82 11.31
C CYS A 124 -14.60 2.30 11.53
N MET A 125 -15.14 1.51 10.60
CA MET A 125 -16.42 0.83 10.79
C MET A 125 -16.38 -0.10 12.01
N GLU A 126 -15.35 -0.95 12.10
CA GLU A 126 -15.28 -1.99 13.13
C GLU A 126 -14.86 -1.47 14.52
N VAL A 127 -13.98 -0.46 14.58
CA VAL A 127 -13.44 0.05 15.85
C VAL A 127 -14.22 1.25 16.37
N LEU A 128 -14.71 2.12 15.48
CA LEU A 128 -15.36 3.37 15.84
C LEU A 128 -16.87 3.37 15.58
N GLY A 129 -17.41 2.33 14.92
CA GLY A 129 -18.82 2.26 14.54
C GLY A 129 -19.19 3.31 13.49
N PHE A 130 -18.26 3.72 12.63
CA PHE A 130 -18.55 4.71 11.60
C PHE A 130 -19.51 4.15 10.55
N GLY A 131 -20.66 4.81 10.39
CA GLY A 131 -21.57 4.61 9.27
C GLY A 131 -21.15 5.40 8.01
N PRO A 132 -21.89 5.23 6.89
CA PRO A 132 -21.55 5.82 5.59
C PRO A 132 -21.28 7.33 5.64
N ASP A 133 -22.12 8.11 6.31
CA ASP A 133 -21.98 9.58 6.37
C ASP A 133 -20.68 10.02 7.05
N ARG A 134 -20.24 9.31 8.08
CA ARG A 134 -18.95 9.60 8.74
C ARG A 134 -17.77 9.20 7.86
N LEU A 135 -17.89 8.09 7.12
CA LEU A 135 -16.86 7.66 6.18
C LEU A 135 -16.74 8.62 4.99
N ASN A 136 -17.84 9.13 4.47
CA ASN A 136 -17.82 10.12 3.38
C ASN A 136 -17.15 11.42 3.81
N ARG A 137 -17.50 11.95 5.00
CA ARG A 137 -16.81 13.12 5.54
C ARG A 137 -15.33 12.86 5.82
N LEU A 138 -14.97 11.67 6.32
CA LEU A 138 -13.58 11.28 6.50
C LEU A 138 -12.81 11.22 5.18
N TYR A 139 -13.44 10.71 4.12
CA TYR A 139 -12.87 10.65 2.78
C TYR A 139 -12.58 12.05 2.23
N ASP A 140 -13.54 12.97 2.37
CA ASP A 140 -13.39 14.36 1.93
C ASP A 140 -12.28 15.08 2.69
N GLU A 141 -12.22 14.90 4.01
CA GLU A 141 -11.20 15.53 4.86
C GLU A 141 -9.80 14.95 4.60
N MET A 142 -9.67 13.63 4.45
CA MET A 142 -8.41 12.99 4.05
C MET A 142 -7.93 13.51 2.69
N ARG A 143 -8.86 13.73 1.74
CA ARG A 143 -8.54 14.29 0.43
C ARG A 143 -8.08 15.75 0.56
N HIS A 144 -8.74 16.53 1.42
CA HIS A 144 -8.35 17.90 1.73
C HIS A 144 -6.94 17.97 2.31
N ASN A 145 -6.60 17.10 3.28
CA ASN A 145 -5.26 17.00 3.85
C ASN A 145 -4.19 16.73 2.77
N TYR A 146 -4.51 15.88 1.78
CA TYR A 146 -3.62 15.62 0.65
C TYR A 146 -3.41 16.84 -0.25
N ASP A 147 -4.47 17.57 -0.55
CA ASP A 147 -4.40 18.83 -1.32
C ASP A 147 -3.63 19.91 -0.56
N GLN A 148 -3.77 19.97 0.75
CA GLN A 148 -3.05 20.90 1.61
C GLN A 148 -1.55 20.58 1.63
N MET A 149 -1.16 19.30 1.74
CA MET A 149 0.24 18.88 1.63
C MET A 149 0.82 19.25 0.27
N ASN A 150 0.09 18.99 -0.82
CA ASN A 150 0.49 19.37 -2.17
C ASN A 150 0.70 20.90 -2.29
N THR A 151 -0.16 21.69 -1.65
CA THR A 151 -0.05 23.15 -1.63
C THR A 151 1.24 23.58 -0.92
N TRP A 152 1.49 23.07 0.29
CA TRP A 152 2.75 23.31 1.00
C TRP A 152 3.96 22.87 0.19
N GLY A 153 3.89 21.71 -0.48
CA GLY A 153 4.98 21.21 -1.30
C GLY A 153 5.30 22.10 -2.50
N LYS A 154 4.28 22.79 -3.04
CA LYS A 154 4.43 23.75 -4.13
C LYS A 154 5.00 25.10 -3.65
N GLU A 155 4.56 25.57 -2.48
CA GLU A 155 4.90 26.90 -1.95
C GLU A 155 6.25 26.91 -1.21
N ASP A 156 6.46 25.93 -0.33
CA ASP A 156 7.57 25.89 0.63
C ASP A 156 8.58 24.75 0.35
N GLY A 157 8.25 23.85 -0.59
CA GLY A 157 9.05 22.66 -0.90
C GLY A 157 8.56 21.39 -0.19
N ILE A 158 8.85 20.22 -0.78
CA ILE A 158 8.31 18.94 -0.31
C ILE A 158 8.80 18.56 1.08
N ASP A 159 10.05 18.87 1.44
CA ASP A 159 10.62 18.54 2.75
C ASP A 159 9.89 19.29 3.87
N VAL A 160 9.59 20.57 3.65
CA VAL A 160 8.81 21.40 4.58
C VAL A 160 7.37 20.88 4.69
N ALA A 161 6.76 20.50 3.56
CA ALA A 161 5.41 19.93 3.55
C ALA A 161 5.34 18.61 4.32
N MET A 162 6.32 17.74 4.14
CA MET A 162 6.42 16.46 4.86
C MET A 162 6.66 16.67 6.34
N GLU A 163 7.50 17.62 6.75
CA GLU A 163 7.72 17.95 8.16
C GLU A 163 6.46 18.54 8.82
N ARG A 164 5.70 19.39 8.12
CA ARG A 164 4.40 19.88 8.61
C ARG A 164 3.41 18.73 8.78
N MET A 165 3.33 17.84 7.80
CA MET A 165 2.46 16.67 7.86
C MET A 165 2.83 15.73 9.02
N ARG A 166 4.14 15.52 9.23
CA ARG A 166 4.69 14.75 10.34
C ARG A 166 4.27 15.35 11.68
N LYS A 167 4.37 16.68 11.86
CA LYS A 167 3.91 17.37 13.08
C LYS A 167 2.42 17.17 13.34
N CYS A 168 1.57 17.34 12.34
CA CYS A 168 0.13 17.08 12.48
C CYS A 168 -0.16 15.63 12.90
N ALA A 169 0.55 14.66 12.30
CA ALA A 169 0.41 13.25 12.67
C ALA A 169 0.94 12.96 14.10
N CYS A 170 2.04 13.58 14.49
CA CYS A 170 2.61 13.55 15.85
C CYS A 170 1.62 14.10 16.88
N ASP A 171 0.99 15.24 16.60
CA ASP A 171 -0.01 15.86 17.46
C ASP A 171 -1.22 14.95 17.65
N ALA A 172 -1.74 14.39 16.55
CA ALA A 172 -2.86 13.45 16.57
C ALA A 172 -2.56 12.20 17.41
N LEU A 173 -1.37 11.61 17.22
CA LEU A 173 -0.93 10.40 17.92
C LEU A 173 -0.28 10.68 19.28
N LYS A 174 -0.10 11.95 19.66
CA LYS A 174 0.64 12.41 20.84
C LYS A 174 1.97 11.66 21.00
N THR A 175 2.79 11.67 19.96
CA THR A 175 4.10 11.01 19.88
C THR A 175 5.07 11.86 19.07
N ASP A 176 6.34 11.83 19.42
CA ASP A 176 7.41 12.48 18.66
C ASP A 176 8.20 11.49 17.79
N ASP A 177 7.81 10.21 17.78
CA ASP A 177 8.60 9.10 17.23
C ASP A 177 8.40 8.87 15.73
N ILE A 178 7.59 9.70 15.06
CA ILE A 178 7.40 9.61 13.61
C ILE A 178 8.64 10.19 12.94
N VAL A 179 9.38 9.34 12.23
CA VAL A 179 10.54 9.70 11.41
C VAL A 179 10.12 9.72 9.94
N VAL A 180 10.43 10.81 9.23
CA VAL A 180 10.34 10.87 7.77
C VAL A 180 11.70 10.42 7.24
N GLU A 181 11.76 9.24 6.64
CA GLU A 181 13.00 8.71 6.07
C GLU A 181 13.20 9.24 4.65
N ASP A 182 14.37 9.83 4.40
CA ASP A 182 14.82 10.16 3.05
C ASP A 182 15.37 8.90 2.38
N VAL A 183 14.53 8.25 1.56
CA VAL A 183 14.96 7.09 0.76
C VAL A 183 15.78 7.59 -0.44
N GLU A 184 17.01 8.04 -0.19
CA GLU A 184 17.92 8.52 -1.24
C GLU A 184 18.59 7.39 -2.03
N ASP A 185 18.76 6.19 -1.44
CA ASP A 185 19.67 5.16 -1.96
C ASP A 185 19.03 3.78 -2.26
N SER A 186 19.39 3.25 -3.44
CA SER A 186 18.99 1.93 -3.97
C SER A 186 19.35 0.74 -3.04
N LYS A 187 20.26 0.90 -2.08
CA LYS A 187 20.70 -0.16 -1.15
C LYS A 187 19.72 -0.41 0.00
N GLU A 188 19.10 0.64 0.55
CA GLU A 188 18.09 0.51 1.61
C GLU A 188 16.81 -0.10 1.04
N LEU A 189 16.45 0.30 -0.18
CA LEU A 189 15.42 -0.33 -1.01
C LEU A 189 15.67 -1.82 -1.26
N ALA A 190 16.92 -2.22 -1.51
CA ALA A 190 17.28 -3.63 -1.67
C ALA A 190 17.11 -4.42 -0.37
N ALA A 191 17.42 -3.84 0.79
CA ALA A 191 17.20 -4.46 2.09
C ALA A 191 15.70 -4.59 2.42
N GLN A 192 14.92 -3.54 2.14
CA GLN A 192 13.46 -3.55 2.30
C GLN A 192 12.82 -4.60 1.37
N ARG A 193 13.28 -4.70 0.12
CA ARG A 193 12.90 -5.77 -0.81
C ARG A 193 13.28 -7.15 -0.33
N GLN A 194 14.49 -7.35 0.19
CA GLN A 194 14.90 -8.65 0.73
C GLN A 194 14.00 -9.08 1.87
N HIS A 195 13.55 -8.16 2.71
CA HIS A 195 12.58 -8.45 3.77
C HIS A 195 11.20 -8.84 3.21
N TYR A 196 10.67 -8.12 2.22
CA TYR A 196 9.42 -8.46 1.54
C TYR A 196 9.52 -9.77 0.74
N HIS A 197 10.61 -10.00 0.01
CA HIS A 197 10.89 -11.24 -0.72
C HIS A 197 11.06 -12.42 0.24
N ALA A 198 11.70 -12.23 1.39
CA ALA A 198 11.82 -13.27 2.40
C ALA A 198 10.45 -13.68 2.93
N GLN A 199 9.56 -12.71 3.20
CA GLN A 199 8.17 -12.99 3.60
C GLN A 199 7.37 -13.68 2.49
N GLU A 200 7.53 -13.24 1.23
CA GLU A 200 6.87 -13.85 0.07
C GLU A 200 7.37 -15.29 -0.19
N VAL A 201 8.67 -15.53 -0.08
CA VAL A 201 9.29 -16.87 -0.22
C VAL A 201 8.90 -17.79 0.93
N GLU A 202 8.91 -17.29 2.17
CA GLU A 202 8.47 -18.07 3.32
C GLU A 202 6.97 -18.41 3.21
N PHE A 203 6.17 -17.46 2.73
CA PHE A 203 4.77 -17.67 2.42
C PHE A 203 4.58 -18.75 1.35
N LEU A 204 5.28 -18.66 0.21
CA LEU A 204 5.18 -19.65 -0.87
C LEU A 204 5.62 -21.04 -0.40
N LYS A 205 6.64 -21.12 0.46
CA LYS A 205 7.05 -22.38 1.12
C LYS A 205 5.93 -22.94 2.00
N ARG A 206 5.29 -22.11 2.84
CA ARG A 206 4.18 -22.53 3.71
C ARG A 206 2.93 -22.93 2.92
N ALA A 207 2.59 -22.20 1.87
CA ALA A 207 1.48 -22.49 0.97
C ALA A 207 1.72 -23.79 0.18
N ALA A 208 2.94 -24.01 -0.32
CA ALA A 208 3.33 -25.27 -0.96
C ALA A 208 3.27 -26.45 0.02
N LEU A 209 3.74 -26.28 1.26
CA LEU A 209 3.66 -27.31 2.31
C LEU A 209 2.21 -27.63 2.73
N ALA A 210 1.33 -26.64 2.73
CA ALA A 210 -0.10 -26.83 2.99
C ALA A 210 -0.80 -27.55 1.83
N ALA A 211 -0.38 -27.30 0.59
CA ALA A 211 -0.94 -27.92 -0.61
C ALA A 211 -0.46 -29.37 -0.84
N THR A 212 0.75 -29.74 -0.39
CA THR A 212 1.35 -31.07 -0.67
C THR A 212 1.20 -32.10 0.45
N GLY A 213 0.55 -31.77 1.57
CA GLY A 213 0.14 -32.75 2.59
C GLY A 213 1.28 -33.56 3.19
N ARG A 214 2.04 -32.98 4.14
CA ARG A 214 2.87 -33.60 5.22
C ARG A 214 3.74 -34.85 4.97
N LYS A 215 3.86 -35.45 3.78
CA LYS A 215 4.66 -36.67 3.56
C LYS A 215 5.44 -36.61 2.24
N SER A 216 6.55 -35.86 2.22
CA SER A 216 7.81 -36.16 1.49
C SER A 216 8.66 -34.94 1.06
N CYS A 217 8.56 -33.76 1.70
CA CYS A 217 9.16 -32.54 1.15
C CYS A 217 10.63 -32.22 1.51
N ALA A 218 11.38 -33.09 2.21
CA ALA A 218 12.79 -32.78 2.47
C ALA A 218 13.67 -32.82 1.20
N LYS A 219 13.28 -33.59 0.18
CA LYS A 219 14.10 -33.82 -1.03
C LYS A 219 13.71 -32.95 -2.24
N VAL A 220 12.50 -32.38 -2.25
CA VAL A 220 11.98 -31.57 -3.38
C VAL A 220 12.33 -30.08 -3.26
N LEU A 221 12.66 -29.60 -2.05
CA LEU A 221 13.02 -28.20 -1.79
C LEU A 221 14.36 -27.77 -2.39
N ASN A 222 15.25 -28.71 -2.74
CA ASN A 222 16.53 -28.41 -3.39
C ASN A 222 16.45 -28.28 -4.92
N VAL A 223 15.27 -28.46 -5.53
CA VAL A 223 15.12 -28.49 -7.01
C VAL A 223 14.56 -27.18 -7.58
N PHE A 224 14.10 -26.25 -6.74
CA PHE A 224 13.81 -24.88 -7.18
C PHE A 224 15.05 -24.02 -6.96
N ASP A 225 16.02 -24.16 -7.87
CA ASP A 225 17.12 -23.20 -8.01
C ASP A 225 16.53 -21.78 -8.08
N ALA A 226 17.08 -20.86 -7.29
CA ALA A 226 16.67 -19.46 -7.23
C ALA A 226 16.58 -18.85 -8.64
N SER A 227 17.48 -19.27 -9.55
CA SER A 227 17.49 -18.84 -10.95
C SER A 227 16.24 -19.25 -11.75
N ALA A 228 15.59 -20.37 -11.40
CA ALA A 228 14.38 -20.85 -12.06
C ALA A 228 13.12 -20.14 -11.54
N MET A 229 13.14 -19.75 -10.26
CA MET A 229 12.11 -18.93 -9.65
C MET A 229 12.16 -17.49 -10.16
N ASP A 230 13.36 -16.90 -10.26
CA ASP A 230 13.54 -15.56 -10.84
C ASP A 230 13.07 -15.49 -12.29
N ARG A 231 13.33 -16.54 -13.08
CA ARG A 231 12.82 -16.64 -14.47
C ARG A 231 11.30 -16.72 -14.54
N LYS A 232 10.66 -17.46 -13.63
CA LYS A 232 9.19 -17.51 -13.56
C LYS A 232 8.60 -16.19 -13.08
N MET A 233 9.22 -15.53 -12.11
CA MET A 233 8.78 -14.23 -11.60
C MET A 233 8.97 -13.11 -12.64
N ALA A 234 10.07 -13.13 -13.40
CA ALA A 234 10.28 -12.24 -14.54
C ALA A 234 9.22 -12.46 -15.63
N ALA A 235 8.90 -13.72 -15.96
CA ALA A 235 7.85 -14.05 -16.91
C ALA A 235 6.45 -13.61 -16.42
N VAL A 236 6.17 -13.68 -15.12
CA VAL A 236 4.94 -13.16 -14.51
C VAL A 236 4.86 -11.64 -14.60
N ARG A 237 5.98 -10.95 -14.35
CA ARG A 237 6.07 -9.49 -14.48
C ARG A 237 5.88 -9.04 -15.93
N ASP A 238 6.52 -9.72 -16.88
CA ASP A 238 6.39 -9.43 -18.31
C ASP A 238 4.99 -9.77 -18.84
N ALA A 239 4.36 -10.84 -18.37
CA ALA A 239 2.98 -11.17 -18.71
C ALA A 239 1.97 -10.15 -18.17
N ALA A 240 2.18 -9.63 -16.95
CA ALA A 240 1.36 -8.57 -16.36
C ALA A 240 1.53 -7.22 -17.10
N VAL A 241 2.73 -6.93 -17.61
CA VAL A 241 3.00 -5.75 -18.45
C VAL A 241 2.42 -5.94 -19.86
N GLY A 242 2.47 -7.14 -20.43
CA GLY A 242 1.94 -7.47 -21.76
C GLY A 242 0.41 -7.55 -21.83
N GLU A 243 -0.28 -7.99 -20.77
CA GLU A 243 -1.75 -7.91 -20.69
C GLU A 243 -2.26 -6.47 -20.59
N ALA A 244 -1.49 -5.56 -19.96
CA ALA A 244 -1.83 -4.14 -19.91
C ALA A 244 -1.72 -3.45 -21.28
N PHE A 245 -0.91 -3.99 -22.19
CA PHE A 245 -0.77 -3.47 -23.56
C PHE A 245 -1.87 -3.99 -24.50
N ARG A 246 -2.31 -5.24 -24.34
CA ARG A 246 -3.36 -5.85 -25.18
C ARG A 246 -4.79 -5.37 -24.89
N ARG A 247 -5.05 -4.76 -23.72
CA ARG A 247 -6.36 -4.15 -23.39
C ARG A 247 -6.51 -2.71 -23.91
N ARG A 248 -5.59 -2.23 -24.76
CA ARG A 248 -5.57 -0.85 -25.30
C ARG A 248 -5.60 -0.76 -26.83
N VAL A 249 -5.86 -1.88 -27.51
CA VAL A 249 -6.17 -1.95 -28.95
C VAL A 249 -7.61 -2.39 -29.12
#